data_AF-A0ABD4XFP4-F1
#
_entry.id   AF-A0ABD4XFP4-F1
#
_cell.length_a   1.000
_cell.length_b   1.000
_cell.length_c   1.000
_cell.angle_alpha   90.00
_cell.angle_beta   90.00
_cell.angle_gamma   90.00
#
_symmetry.space_group_name_H-M   'P 1'
#
loop_
_entity.id
_entity.type
_entity.pdbx_description
1 polymer ?
#
loop_
_entity_poly.entity_id
_entity_poly.type
_entity_poly.pdbx_seq_one_letter_code
_entity_poly.pdbx_strand_id
1 'polypeptide(L)'
;MPDILTFETLQKITGSIALDSKQARNAQSFLLALNRYGYGLGLSQPHRLAFLLGQVLLENGAFRYDREIWGPTAAQARYDTRTDLGNTPERDGDGYRFRGRTGMQITGRANYRAFTAWVRRLDPTAPDFEADPDAVNLDPWEGLGPLWYWSERGLNPLADRGDIRAVTRRINGGYNHLSERKRWTLRAQLVLLGYGATDLRAFQRAAGLVVDGLPGPKSHAALHAALLTLPPVKPPKPKPETSRIRALLAQFLPWLAD
;
A
#
# COMPACT_ATOMS: atom_id res chain seq x y z
N MET A 1 -1.41 2.46 20.46
CA MET A 1 -2.70 2.55 19.72
C MET A 1 -2.55 1.66 18.51
N PRO A 2 -3.58 0.92 18.06
CA PRO A 2 -3.35 -0.10 17.05
C PRO A 2 -3.08 0.55 15.70
N ASP A 3 -1.95 0.19 15.11
CA ASP A 3 -1.69 0.41 13.69
C ASP A 3 -2.62 -0.48 12.86
N ILE A 4 -2.99 -0.04 11.65
CA ILE A 4 -3.69 -0.91 10.68
C ILE A 4 -2.83 -2.15 10.41
N LEU A 5 -1.52 -1.95 10.30
CA LEU A 5 -0.55 -3.01 10.14
C LEU A 5 0.75 -2.62 10.86
N THR A 6 1.28 -3.52 11.67
CA THR A 6 2.59 -3.35 12.30
C THR A 6 3.68 -3.99 11.44
N PHE A 7 4.93 -3.56 11.63
CA PHE A 7 6.08 -4.19 10.98
C PHE A 7 6.22 -5.68 11.37
N GLU A 8 5.94 -6.03 12.63
CA GLU A 8 5.94 -7.42 13.09
C GLU A 8 4.92 -8.28 12.32
N THR A 9 3.69 -7.81 12.18
CA THR A 9 2.65 -8.50 11.42
C THR A 9 3.02 -8.60 9.94
N LEU A 10 3.63 -7.56 9.37
CA LEU A 10 4.13 -7.59 8.01
C LEU A 10 5.22 -8.67 7.83
N GLN A 11 6.17 -8.78 8.77
CA GLN A 11 7.21 -9.82 8.72
C GLN A 11 6.64 -11.24 8.84
N LYS A 12 5.54 -11.44 9.61
CA LYS A 12 4.82 -12.72 9.62
C LYS A 12 4.31 -13.07 8.21
N ILE A 13 3.90 -12.08 7.42
CA ILE A 13 3.42 -12.27 6.04
C ILE A 13 4.58 -12.45 5.06
N THR A 14 5.63 -11.64 5.13
CA THR A 14 6.72 -11.63 4.14
C THR A 14 7.83 -12.65 4.42
N GLY A 15 7.91 -13.14 5.66
CA GLY A 15 9.14 -13.69 6.22
C GLY A 15 10.01 -12.59 6.83
N SER A 16 11.09 -13.00 7.52
CA SER A 16 11.99 -12.07 8.21
C SER A 16 12.61 -11.06 7.24
N ILE A 17 12.61 -9.80 7.67
CA ILE A 17 13.26 -8.67 6.99
C ILE A 17 14.28 -8.09 7.97
N ALA A 18 15.55 -8.00 7.57
CA ALA A 18 16.59 -7.41 8.41
C ALA A 18 16.31 -5.91 8.66
N LEU A 19 16.37 -5.47 9.92
CA LEU A 19 15.88 -4.15 10.35
C LEU A 19 16.63 -2.97 9.73
N ASP A 20 17.91 -3.13 9.45
CA ASP A 20 18.80 -2.12 8.86
C ASP A 20 18.81 -2.14 7.31
N SER A 21 18.07 -3.08 6.72
CA SER A 21 18.07 -3.27 5.26
C SER A 21 17.28 -2.20 4.52
N LYS A 22 17.60 -2.04 3.22
CA LYS A 22 16.77 -1.25 2.29
C LYS A 22 15.31 -1.74 2.28
N GLN A 23 15.11 -3.05 2.34
CA GLN A 23 13.77 -3.65 2.33
C GLN A 23 12.95 -3.21 3.56
N ALA A 24 13.58 -3.13 4.74
CA ALA A 24 12.92 -2.61 5.93
C ALA A 24 12.52 -1.14 5.79
N ARG A 25 13.40 -0.28 5.25
CA ARG A 25 13.07 1.13 5.00
C ARG A 25 11.88 1.30 4.06
N ASN A 26 11.91 0.62 2.91
CA ASN A 26 10.80 0.63 1.94
C ASN A 26 9.47 0.15 2.57
N ALA A 27 9.53 -0.88 3.43
CA ALA A 27 8.37 -1.37 4.15
C ALA A 27 7.86 -0.35 5.18
N GLN A 28 8.76 0.34 5.88
CA GLN A 28 8.40 1.39 6.83
C GLN A 28 7.70 2.58 6.15
N SER A 29 8.15 2.99 4.96
CA SER A 29 7.48 4.04 4.18
C SER A 29 6.02 3.66 3.90
N PHE A 30 5.78 2.42 3.46
CA PHE A 30 4.43 1.90 3.25
C PHE A 30 3.61 1.84 4.54
N LEU A 31 4.18 1.36 5.64
CA LEU A 31 3.48 1.27 6.93
C LEU A 31 3.13 2.65 7.48
N LEU A 32 4.04 3.62 7.37
CA LEU A 32 3.80 5.00 7.77
C LEU A 32 2.60 5.59 7.01
N ALA A 33 2.58 5.43 5.69
CA ALA A 33 1.48 5.91 4.85
C ALA A 33 0.16 5.17 5.15
N LEU A 34 0.21 3.84 5.25
CA LEU A 34 -0.95 3.01 5.55
C LEU A 34 -1.56 3.37 6.90
N ASN A 35 -0.75 3.44 7.95
CA ASN A 35 -1.22 3.71 9.30
C ASN A 35 -1.68 5.17 9.49
N ARG A 36 -1.19 6.10 8.66
CA ARG A 36 -1.63 7.50 8.70
C ARG A 36 -2.89 7.74 7.88
N TYR A 37 -2.98 7.22 6.67
CA TYR A 37 -4.02 7.59 5.69
C TYR A 37 -5.00 6.46 5.36
N GLY A 38 -4.65 5.20 5.65
CA GLY A 38 -5.43 4.03 5.26
C GLY A 38 -6.83 3.97 5.88
N TYR A 39 -7.03 4.59 7.06
CA TYR A 39 -8.35 4.65 7.71
C TYR A 39 -9.39 5.33 6.82
N GLY A 40 -9.08 6.50 6.27
CA GLY A 40 -9.99 7.26 5.40
C GLY A 40 -10.23 6.58 4.05
N LEU A 41 -9.36 5.65 3.66
CA LEU A 41 -9.47 4.88 2.41
C LEU A 41 -10.20 3.54 2.61
N GLY A 42 -10.68 3.27 3.84
CA GLY A 42 -11.35 2.02 4.18
C GLY A 42 -10.43 0.80 4.21
N LEU A 43 -9.11 1.01 4.33
CA LEU A 43 -8.08 -0.04 4.40
C LEU A 43 -7.86 -0.56 5.83
N SER A 44 -8.55 -0.01 6.82
CA SER A 44 -8.61 -0.58 8.17
C SER A 44 -9.47 -1.84 8.25
N GLN A 45 -10.22 -2.16 7.20
CA GLN A 45 -10.97 -3.42 7.08
C GLN A 45 -10.01 -4.58 6.71
N PRO A 46 -9.93 -5.65 7.53
CA PRO A 46 -8.94 -6.70 7.34
C PRO A 46 -9.01 -7.41 5.97
N HIS A 47 -10.21 -7.64 5.43
CA HIS A 47 -10.37 -8.27 4.12
C HIS A 47 -9.84 -7.40 2.98
N ARG A 48 -10.05 -6.08 3.04
CA ARG A 48 -9.49 -5.13 2.05
C ARG A 48 -7.98 -5.04 2.16
N LEU A 49 -7.47 -4.96 3.39
CA LEU A 49 -6.03 -4.95 3.65
C LEU A 49 -5.34 -6.20 3.10
N ALA A 50 -5.91 -7.39 3.30
CA ALA A 50 -5.33 -8.63 2.77
C ALA A 50 -5.18 -8.61 1.24
N PHE A 51 -6.19 -8.08 0.54
CA PHE A 51 -6.13 -7.96 -0.92
C PHE A 51 -5.15 -6.89 -1.38
N LEU A 52 -5.08 -5.74 -0.71
CA LEU A 52 -4.06 -4.72 -0.98
C LEU A 52 -2.66 -5.32 -0.85
N LEU A 53 -2.36 -5.97 0.27
CA LEU A 53 -1.06 -6.60 0.53
C LEU A 53 -0.72 -7.66 -0.53
N GLY A 54 -1.71 -8.45 -0.96
CA GLY A 54 -1.56 -9.42 -2.02
C GLY A 54 -1.04 -8.85 -3.35
N GLN A 55 -1.40 -7.60 -3.64
CA GLN A 55 -0.94 -6.89 -4.84
C GLN A 55 0.39 -6.21 -4.58
N VAL A 56 0.49 -5.41 -3.53
CA VAL A 56 1.70 -4.63 -3.19
C VAL A 56 2.92 -5.52 -3.06
N LEU A 57 2.82 -6.63 -2.33
CA LEU A 57 3.93 -7.55 -2.08
C LEU A 57 4.44 -8.22 -3.35
N LEU A 58 3.61 -8.38 -4.37
CA LEU A 58 4.07 -8.86 -5.67
C LEU A 58 4.77 -7.75 -6.45
N GLU A 59 4.11 -6.59 -6.57
CA GLU A 59 4.54 -5.49 -7.46
C GLU A 59 5.90 -4.90 -7.04
N ASN A 60 6.18 -4.85 -5.73
CA ASN A 60 7.43 -4.32 -5.20
C ASN A 60 8.43 -5.39 -4.73
N GLY A 61 8.16 -6.67 -5.03
CA GLY A 61 9.00 -7.79 -4.61
C GLY A 61 9.15 -7.88 -3.08
N ALA A 62 8.04 -7.78 -2.36
CA ALA A 62 7.96 -7.72 -0.90
C ALA A 62 8.87 -6.62 -0.32
N PHE A 63 8.73 -5.41 -0.85
CA PHE A 63 9.45 -4.18 -0.49
C PHE A 63 10.95 -4.18 -0.84
N ARG A 64 11.43 -5.10 -1.67
CA ARG A 64 12.81 -5.05 -2.17
C ARG A 64 13.05 -3.85 -3.10
N TYR A 65 12.01 -3.37 -3.76
CA TYR A 65 12.07 -2.29 -4.73
C TYR A 65 11.07 -1.17 -4.41
N ASP A 66 11.50 0.07 -4.60
CA ASP A 66 10.77 1.33 -4.32
C ASP A 66 10.88 2.34 -5.47
N ARG A 67 11.65 1.97 -6.49
CA ARG A 67 11.90 2.73 -7.71
C ARG A 67 12.33 1.76 -8.80
N GLU A 68 12.08 2.15 -10.04
CA GLU A 68 12.62 1.45 -11.20
C GLU A 68 14.15 1.49 -11.18
N ILE A 69 14.79 0.35 -11.46
CA ILE A 69 16.23 0.33 -11.70
C ILE A 69 16.47 0.96 -13.07
N TRP A 70 16.89 2.22 -13.05
CA TRP A 70 17.18 2.94 -14.27
C TRP A 70 18.63 2.72 -14.71
N GLY A 71 18.79 2.04 -15.83
CA GLY A 71 20.05 1.90 -16.54
C GLY A 71 19.67 1.84 -18.01
N PRO A 72 19.78 2.97 -18.74
CA PRO A 72 18.96 3.25 -19.91
C PRO A 72 18.93 2.07 -20.87
N THR A 73 17.78 1.40 -20.92
CA THR A 73 17.50 0.34 -21.90
C THR A 73 16.78 0.92 -23.11
N ALA A 74 16.78 0.19 -24.23
CA ALA A 74 15.94 0.55 -25.37
C ALA A 74 14.45 0.69 -24.99
N ALA A 75 13.98 -0.06 -23.98
CA ALA A 75 12.61 0.06 -23.49
C ALA A 75 12.39 1.36 -22.71
N GLN A 76 13.31 1.71 -21.80
CA GLN A 76 13.27 2.93 -21.00
C GLN A 76 13.40 4.19 -21.86
N ALA A 77 14.24 4.15 -22.91
CA ALA A 77 14.38 5.24 -23.86
C ALA A 77 13.07 5.56 -24.60
N ARG A 78 12.12 4.63 -24.68
CA ARG A 78 10.80 4.89 -25.27
C ARG A 78 9.90 5.72 -24.36
N TYR A 79 10.13 5.75 -23.05
CA TYR A 79 9.27 6.52 -22.13
C TYR A 79 9.31 8.01 -22.41
N ASP A 80 10.42 8.53 -22.92
CA ASP A 80 10.61 9.96 -23.18
C ASP A 80 9.47 10.57 -24.00
N THR A 81 9.00 9.82 -25.01
CA THR A 81 8.01 10.30 -25.98
C THR A 81 6.62 9.67 -25.79
N ARG A 82 6.36 9.05 -24.63
CA ARG A 82 5.06 8.42 -24.32
C ARG A 82 4.02 9.48 -23.95
N THR A 83 3.41 10.08 -24.96
CA THR A 83 2.35 11.09 -24.80
C THR A 83 1.10 10.55 -24.10
N ASP A 84 0.83 9.24 -24.18
CA ASP A 84 -0.23 8.57 -23.41
C ASP A 84 0.05 8.55 -21.89
N LEU A 85 1.31 8.71 -21.49
CA LEU A 85 1.73 8.92 -20.10
C LEU A 85 1.85 10.40 -19.74
N GLY A 86 1.51 11.30 -20.66
CA GLY A 86 1.60 12.74 -20.52
C GLY A 86 3.00 13.33 -20.76
N ASN A 87 3.98 12.52 -21.16
CA ASN A 87 5.31 13.02 -21.51
C ASN A 87 5.26 13.79 -22.84
N THR A 88 6.24 14.66 -23.08
CA THR A 88 6.31 15.43 -24.34
C THR A 88 6.56 14.53 -25.56
N PRO A 89 6.14 14.91 -26.78
CA PRO A 89 6.52 14.17 -27.99
C PRO A 89 8.01 14.30 -28.33
N GLU A 90 8.74 15.24 -27.73
CA GLU A 90 10.18 15.42 -27.86
C GLU A 90 10.99 14.52 -26.91
N ARG A 91 12.25 14.25 -27.27
CA ARG A 91 13.21 13.55 -26.41
C ARG A 91 13.93 14.52 -25.47
N ASP A 92 13.21 15.01 -24.47
CA ASP A 92 13.66 16.06 -23.55
C ASP A 92 14.10 15.54 -22.16
N GLY A 93 14.04 14.21 -21.95
CA GLY A 93 14.37 13.58 -20.68
C GLY A 93 13.18 13.27 -19.78
N ASP A 94 11.94 13.54 -20.20
CA ASP A 94 10.70 13.17 -19.49
C ASP A 94 10.64 11.71 -19.06
N GLY A 95 11.18 10.80 -19.87
CA GLY A 95 11.21 9.38 -19.58
C GLY A 95 11.98 9.07 -18.30
N TYR A 96 13.16 9.69 -18.13
CA TYR A 96 13.96 9.54 -16.92
C TYR A 96 13.41 10.38 -15.76
N ARG A 97 12.98 11.61 -16.06
CA ARG A 97 12.42 12.54 -15.08
C ARG A 97 11.21 11.94 -14.38
N PHE A 98 10.29 11.34 -15.14
CA PHE A 98 9.06 10.69 -14.66
C PHE A 98 9.13 9.15 -14.68
N ARG A 99 10.32 8.57 -14.50
CA ARG A 99 10.52 7.13 -14.32
C ARG A 99 9.75 6.57 -13.13
N GLY A 100 9.56 5.25 -13.10
CA GLY A 100 8.83 4.56 -12.04
C GLY A 100 9.35 4.83 -10.63
N ARG A 101 8.50 5.36 -9.74
CA ARG A 101 8.76 5.51 -8.30
C ARG A 101 7.66 4.87 -7.44
N THR A 102 7.93 4.69 -6.15
CA THR A 102 7.12 3.94 -5.16
C THR A 102 7.06 2.43 -5.40
N GLY A 103 6.45 1.70 -4.46
CA GLY A 103 6.18 0.27 -4.60
C GLY A 103 5.13 -0.13 -5.67
N MET A 104 4.48 0.84 -6.33
CA MET A 104 3.53 0.58 -7.44
C MET A 104 3.94 1.24 -8.76
N GLN A 105 5.20 1.68 -8.90
CA GLN A 105 5.78 2.23 -10.14
C GLN A 105 4.94 3.34 -10.80
N ILE A 106 4.69 4.43 -10.07
CA ILE A 106 4.12 5.67 -10.63
C ILE A 106 5.08 6.16 -11.72
N THR A 107 4.60 6.21 -12.97
CA THR A 107 5.43 6.47 -14.16
C THR A 107 4.71 7.44 -15.09
N GLY A 108 5.40 8.45 -15.62
CA GLY A 108 4.88 9.41 -16.59
C GLY A 108 4.31 10.68 -16.00
N ARG A 109 4.54 11.82 -16.66
CA ARG A 109 4.20 13.17 -16.20
C ARG A 109 2.74 13.31 -15.76
N ALA A 110 1.79 12.77 -16.51
CA ALA A 110 0.37 12.85 -16.17
C ALA A 110 0.06 12.14 -14.84
N ASN A 111 0.72 11.01 -14.56
CA ASN A 111 0.53 10.27 -13.31
C ASN A 111 1.15 11.01 -12.11
N TYR A 112 2.27 11.71 -12.28
CA TYR A 112 2.84 12.57 -11.25
C TYR A 112 1.91 13.75 -10.90
N ARG A 113 1.31 14.37 -11.91
CA ARG A 113 0.28 15.42 -11.74
C ARG A 113 -0.94 14.88 -10.98
N ALA A 114 -1.47 13.74 -11.42
CA ALA A 114 -2.64 13.12 -10.81
C ALA A 114 -2.37 12.69 -9.36
N PHE A 115 -1.19 12.13 -9.10
CA PHE A 115 -0.75 11.76 -7.76
C PHE A 115 -0.61 13.00 -6.85
N THR A 116 -0.03 14.10 -7.35
CA THR A 116 0.03 15.39 -6.63
C THR A 116 -1.35 15.85 -6.19
N ALA A 117 -2.30 15.89 -7.13
CA ALA A 117 -3.67 16.30 -6.84
C ALA A 117 -4.34 15.36 -5.81
N TRP A 118 -4.09 14.06 -5.89
CA TRP A 118 -4.63 13.09 -4.93
C TRP A 118 -4.05 13.25 -3.54
N VAL A 119 -2.71 13.33 -3.41
CA VAL A 119 -2.06 13.48 -2.11
C VAL A 119 -2.48 14.80 -1.46
N ARG A 120 -2.61 15.90 -2.21
CA ARG A 120 -3.07 17.19 -1.67
C ARG A 120 -4.50 17.19 -1.13
N ARG A 121 -5.35 16.23 -1.54
CA ARG A 121 -6.67 16.02 -0.91
C ARG A 121 -6.56 15.39 0.48
N LEU A 122 -5.47 14.67 0.76
CA LEU A 122 -5.19 14.05 2.06
C LEU A 122 -4.32 14.95 2.95
N ASP A 123 -3.32 15.59 2.36
CA ASP A 123 -2.37 16.48 3.02
C ASP A 123 -2.02 17.65 2.07
N PRO A 124 -2.63 18.83 2.27
CA PRO A 124 -2.38 20.01 1.44
C PRO A 124 -0.93 20.49 1.41
N THR A 125 -0.09 20.04 2.35
CA THR A 125 1.33 20.43 2.41
C THR A 125 2.22 19.61 1.47
N ALA A 126 1.65 18.61 0.77
CA ALA A 126 2.41 17.78 -0.14
C ALA A 126 3.04 18.60 -1.29
N PRO A 127 4.30 18.28 -1.65
CA PRO A 127 5.01 18.99 -2.71
C PRO A 127 4.36 18.76 -4.07
N ASP A 128 4.74 19.56 -5.04
CA ASP A 128 4.35 19.33 -6.43
C ASP A 128 5.25 18.26 -7.04
N PHE A 129 4.73 17.05 -7.19
CA PHE A 129 5.53 15.93 -7.71
C PHE A 129 5.74 16.02 -9.23
N GLU A 130 4.99 16.83 -9.97
CA GLU A 130 5.33 17.09 -11.37
C GLU A 130 6.55 18.02 -11.48
N ALA A 131 6.58 19.05 -10.63
CA ALA A 131 7.71 19.98 -10.54
C ALA A 131 8.97 19.33 -9.95
N ASP A 132 8.81 18.52 -8.89
CA ASP A 132 9.87 17.75 -8.24
C ASP A 132 9.49 16.26 -8.10
N PRO A 133 9.74 15.44 -9.15
CA PRO A 133 9.40 14.02 -9.15
C PRO A 133 10.14 13.18 -8.11
N ASP A 134 11.32 13.57 -7.67
CA ASP A 134 12.09 12.80 -6.69
C ASP A 134 11.50 12.90 -5.27
N ALA A 135 10.76 13.96 -4.97
CA ALA A 135 10.03 14.11 -3.72
C ALA A 135 8.99 12.99 -3.48
N VAL A 136 8.57 12.26 -4.51
CA VAL A 136 7.69 11.07 -4.37
C VAL A 136 8.32 9.99 -3.50
N ASN A 137 9.65 9.84 -3.49
CA ASN A 137 10.33 8.84 -2.65
C ASN A 137 10.65 9.35 -1.22
N LEU A 138 10.17 10.53 -0.84
CA LEU A 138 10.25 11.01 0.54
C LEU A 138 9.04 10.53 1.36
N ASP A 139 9.25 10.31 2.65
CA ASP A 139 8.17 9.96 3.56
C ASP A 139 7.29 11.17 3.91
N PRO A 140 5.96 11.00 4.03
CA PRO A 140 5.21 9.75 3.89
C PRO A 140 4.73 9.45 2.46
N TRP A 141 5.17 10.23 1.46
CA TRP A 141 4.64 10.20 0.09
C TRP A 141 4.97 8.90 -0.65
N GLU A 142 6.13 8.31 -0.38
CA GLU A 142 6.55 7.05 -1.01
C GLU A 142 5.55 5.92 -0.76
N GLY A 143 5.11 5.77 0.49
CA GLY A 143 4.15 4.76 0.90
C GLY A 143 2.73 5.00 0.38
N LEU A 144 2.42 6.20 -0.11
CA LEU A 144 1.10 6.54 -0.63
C LEU A 144 0.86 6.02 -2.05
N GLY A 145 1.91 5.70 -2.82
CA GLY A 145 1.75 5.19 -4.19
C GLY A 145 0.81 3.97 -4.29
N PRO A 146 1.00 2.93 -3.46
CA PRO A 146 0.06 1.82 -3.36
C PRO A 146 -1.38 2.19 -3.00
N LEU A 147 -1.56 3.14 -2.10
CA LEU A 147 -2.88 3.59 -1.62
C LEU A 147 -3.61 4.41 -2.69
N TRP A 148 -2.88 5.25 -3.40
CA TRP A 148 -3.37 6.00 -4.55
C TRP A 148 -3.90 5.06 -5.63
N TYR A 149 -3.06 4.11 -6.05
CA TYR A 149 -3.43 3.14 -7.07
C TYR A 149 -4.66 2.31 -6.68
N TRP A 150 -4.74 1.93 -5.40
CA TRP A 150 -5.87 1.18 -4.87
C TRP A 150 -7.18 1.99 -4.89
N SER A 151 -7.12 3.23 -4.43
CA SER A 151 -8.30 4.10 -4.29
C SER A 151 -8.83 4.58 -5.65
N GLU A 152 -7.97 5.10 -6.53
CA GLU A 152 -8.37 5.61 -7.85
C GLU A 152 -8.95 4.52 -8.76
N ARG A 153 -8.60 3.26 -8.53
CA ARG A 153 -9.14 2.13 -9.29
C ARG A 153 -10.41 1.53 -8.71
N GLY A 154 -10.90 2.06 -7.58
CA GLY A 154 -12.12 1.60 -6.93
C GLY A 154 -12.05 0.12 -6.55
N LEU A 155 -10.95 -0.31 -5.91
CA LEU A 155 -10.71 -1.73 -5.63
C LEU A 155 -11.45 -2.26 -4.39
N ASN A 156 -11.88 -1.37 -3.49
CA ASN A 156 -12.62 -1.75 -2.28
C ASN A 156 -13.85 -2.64 -2.58
N PRO A 157 -14.79 -2.27 -3.47
CA PRO A 157 -15.94 -3.13 -3.78
C PRO A 157 -15.57 -4.50 -4.38
N LEU A 158 -14.42 -4.61 -5.06
CA LEU A 158 -13.94 -5.89 -5.58
C LEU A 158 -13.40 -6.77 -4.45
N ALA A 159 -12.63 -6.17 -3.54
CA ALA A 159 -12.13 -6.84 -2.34
C ALA A 159 -13.26 -7.22 -1.37
N ASP A 160 -14.30 -6.40 -1.24
CA ASP A 160 -15.50 -6.71 -0.44
C ASP A 160 -16.18 -7.99 -0.91
N ARG A 161 -16.17 -8.26 -2.22
CA ARG A 161 -16.70 -9.49 -2.83
C ARG A 161 -15.70 -10.65 -2.84
N GLY A 162 -14.47 -10.45 -2.36
CA GLY A 162 -13.42 -11.45 -2.41
C GLY A 162 -12.91 -11.76 -3.83
N ASP A 163 -13.12 -10.85 -4.80
CA ASP A 163 -12.85 -11.11 -6.22
C ASP A 163 -11.42 -10.72 -6.61
N ILE A 164 -10.48 -11.60 -6.29
CA ILE A 164 -9.06 -11.36 -6.56
C ILE A 164 -8.76 -11.32 -8.06
N ARG A 165 -9.58 -12.00 -8.86
CA ARG A 165 -9.44 -12.03 -10.31
C ARG A 165 -9.80 -10.66 -10.89
N ALA A 166 -10.89 -10.05 -10.44
CA ALA A 166 -11.25 -8.69 -10.82
C ALA A 166 -10.24 -7.65 -10.31
N VAL A 167 -9.77 -7.76 -9.06
CA VAL A 167 -8.71 -6.88 -8.52
C VAL A 167 -7.46 -6.95 -9.41
N THR A 168 -6.98 -8.16 -9.70
CA THR A 168 -5.79 -8.38 -10.53
C THR A 168 -5.96 -7.78 -11.91
N ARG A 169 -7.10 -8.04 -12.58
CA ARG A 169 -7.39 -7.48 -13.90
C ARG A 169 -7.44 -5.96 -13.90
N ARG A 170 -8.02 -5.36 -12.86
CA ARG A 170 -8.12 -3.91 -12.75
C ARG A 170 -6.76 -3.25 -12.55
N ILE A 171 -5.85 -3.91 -11.85
CA ILE A 171 -4.48 -3.41 -11.65
C ILE A 171 -3.62 -3.63 -12.89
N ASN A 172 -3.62 -4.84 -13.45
CA ASN A 172 -2.64 -5.24 -14.47
C ASN A 172 -3.16 -5.17 -15.91
N GLY A 173 -4.44 -4.85 -16.12
CA GLY A 173 -5.10 -4.99 -17.43
C GLY A 173 -5.32 -6.45 -17.86
N GLY A 174 -4.87 -7.44 -17.07
CA GLY A 174 -4.91 -8.86 -17.37
C GLY A 174 -4.69 -9.73 -16.13
N TYR A 175 -4.31 -10.99 -16.31
CA TYR A 175 -4.16 -11.97 -15.21
C TYR A 175 -2.70 -12.36 -14.94
N ASN A 176 -1.75 -11.52 -15.34
CA ASN A 176 -0.33 -11.75 -15.12
C ASN A 176 -0.06 -11.95 -13.62
N HIS A 177 0.65 -13.03 -13.30
CA HIS A 177 1.01 -13.42 -11.94
C HIS A 177 -0.17 -13.63 -10.97
N LEU A 178 -1.37 -13.98 -11.50
CA LEU A 178 -2.55 -14.19 -10.66
C LEU A 178 -2.34 -15.23 -9.56
N SER A 179 -1.58 -16.30 -9.83
CA SER A 179 -1.29 -17.36 -8.87
C SER A 179 -0.43 -16.85 -7.70
N GLU A 180 0.55 -15.99 -7.98
CA GLU A 180 1.43 -15.36 -7.01
C GLU A 180 0.67 -14.32 -6.18
N ARG A 181 -0.22 -13.51 -6.80
CA ARG A 181 -1.13 -12.60 -6.11
C ARG A 181 -2.05 -13.34 -5.14
N LYS A 182 -2.60 -14.48 -5.57
CA LYS A 182 -3.39 -15.37 -4.71
C LYS A 182 -2.58 -15.89 -3.52
N ARG A 183 -1.32 -16.26 -3.75
CA ARG A 183 -0.43 -16.73 -2.68
C ARG A 183 -0.14 -15.65 -1.65
N TRP A 184 0.20 -14.43 -2.08
CA TRP A 184 0.42 -13.31 -1.15
C TRP A 184 -0.86 -12.92 -0.40
N THR A 185 -1.99 -12.89 -1.10
CA THR A 185 -3.30 -12.63 -0.46
C THR A 185 -3.59 -13.69 0.60
N LEU A 186 -3.43 -14.98 0.27
CA LEU A 186 -3.61 -16.09 1.22
C LEU A 186 -2.75 -15.93 2.48
N ARG A 187 -1.46 -15.61 2.31
CA ARG A 187 -0.54 -15.37 3.45
C ARG A 187 -1.04 -14.24 4.34
N ALA A 188 -1.46 -13.13 3.73
CA ALA A 188 -2.01 -12.00 4.46
C ALA A 188 -3.32 -12.38 5.19
N GLN A 189 -4.23 -13.08 4.52
CA GLN A 189 -5.49 -13.52 5.13
C GLN A 189 -5.26 -14.40 6.36
N LEU A 190 -4.36 -15.40 6.26
CA LEU A 190 -4.02 -16.28 7.38
C LEU A 190 -3.45 -15.50 8.56
N VAL A 191 -2.47 -14.64 8.33
CA VAL A 191 -1.83 -13.86 9.40
C VAL A 191 -2.81 -12.89 10.06
N LEU A 192 -3.65 -12.21 9.29
CA LEU A 192 -4.66 -11.30 9.84
C LEU A 192 -5.75 -12.03 10.66
N LEU A 193 -5.97 -13.33 10.39
CA LEU A 193 -6.83 -14.20 11.18
C LEU A 193 -6.10 -14.86 12.38
N GLY A 194 -4.82 -14.55 12.60
CA GLY A 194 -4.03 -15.08 13.72
C GLY A 194 -3.34 -16.42 13.44
N TYR A 195 -3.34 -16.91 12.21
CA TYR A 195 -2.63 -18.13 11.82
C TYR A 195 -1.20 -17.83 11.34
N GLY A 196 -0.37 -18.87 11.23
CA GLY A 196 0.89 -18.77 10.49
C GLY A 196 0.64 -18.55 8.98
N ALA A 197 1.53 -17.83 8.30
CA ALA A 197 1.36 -17.47 6.88
C ALA A 197 1.24 -18.66 5.91
N THR A 198 1.58 -19.87 6.34
CA THR A 198 1.45 -21.12 5.57
C THR A 198 0.52 -22.13 6.24
N ASP A 199 -0.16 -21.75 7.32
CA ASP A 199 -0.91 -22.66 8.18
C ASP A 199 -2.37 -22.87 7.72
N LEU A 200 -2.54 -23.13 6.41
CA LEU A 200 -3.85 -23.33 5.81
C LEU A 200 -4.56 -24.57 6.37
N ARG A 201 -3.82 -25.62 6.73
CA ARG A 201 -4.40 -26.84 7.31
C ARG A 201 -5.05 -26.58 8.66
N ALA A 202 -4.44 -25.74 9.52
CA ALA A 202 -5.06 -25.35 10.78
C ALA A 202 -6.33 -24.52 10.54
N PHE A 203 -6.28 -23.57 9.61
CA PHE A 203 -7.47 -22.80 9.24
C PHE A 203 -8.59 -23.71 8.71
N GLN A 204 -8.30 -24.62 7.77
CA GLN A 204 -9.28 -25.56 7.21
C GLN A 204 -9.94 -26.40 8.30
N ARG A 205 -9.15 -26.91 9.26
CA ARG A 205 -9.68 -27.67 10.39
C ARG A 205 -10.63 -26.82 11.25
N ALA A 206 -10.22 -25.60 11.60
CA ALA A 206 -11.03 -24.68 12.39
C ALA A 206 -12.32 -24.25 11.67
N ALA A 207 -12.25 -24.11 10.34
CA ALA A 207 -13.38 -23.72 9.49
C ALA A 207 -14.29 -24.90 9.09
N GLY A 208 -14.03 -26.12 9.56
CA GLY A 208 -14.81 -27.32 9.20
C GLY A 208 -14.70 -27.71 7.73
N LEU A 209 -13.60 -27.36 7.07
CA LEU A 209 -13.32 -27.70 5.68
C LEU A 209 -12.54 -29.02 5.57
N VAL A 210 -12.49 -29.58 4.35
CA VAL A 210 -11.55 -30.66 4.02
C VAL A 210 -10.12 -30.17 4.28
N VAL A 211 -9.36 -30.90 5.09
CA VAL A 211 -8.00 -30.54 5.50
C VAL A 211 -6.99 -31.10 4.49
N ASP A 212 -7.03 -30.58 3.26
CA ASP A 212 -6.14 -30.99 2.16
C ASP A 212 -4.90 -30.08 2.02
N GLY A 213 -4.88 -28.93 2.69
CA GLY A 213 -3.84 -27.91 2.56
C GLY A 213 -3.86 -27.17 1.22
N LEU A 214 -4.91 -27.34 0.42
CA LEU A 214 -5.06 -26.71 -0.89
C LEU A 214 -5.90 -25.42 -0.77
N PRO A 215 -5.42 -24.29 -1.29
CA PRO A 215 -6.17 -23.04 -1.31
C PRO A 215 -7.20 -23.05 -2.46
N GLY A 216 -8.14 -23.99 -2.41
CA GLY A 216 -9.23 -24.09 -3.37
C GLY A 216 -10.30 -22.99 -3.17
N PRO A 217 -11.32 -22.94 -4.04
CA PRO A 217 -12.39 -21.93 -3.95
C PRO A 217 -13.07 -21.87 -2.58
N LYS A 218 -13.31 -23.02 -1.94
CA LYS A 218 -13.91 -23.10 -0.60
C LYS A 218 -13.00 -22.50 0.47
N SER A 219 -11.70 -22.80 0.45
CA SER A 219 -10.71 -22.23 1.37
C SER A 219 -10.64 -20.71 1.23
N HIS A 220 -10.56 -20.20 0.00
CA HIS A 220 -10.54 -18.76 -0.26
C HIS A 220 -11.84 -18.06 0.20
N ALA A 221 -13.00 -18.65 -0.08
CA ALA A 221 -14.28 -18.10 0.35
C ALA A 221 -14.40 -18.07 1.88
N ALA A 222 -13.99 -19.13 2.57
CA ALA A 222 -14.01 -19.19 4.03
C ALA A 222 -13.05 -18.19 4.68
N LEU A 223 -11.82 -18.04 4.16
CA LEU A 223 -10.86 -17.03 4.63
C LEU A 223 -11.42 -15.61 4.49
N HIS A 224 -12.04 -15.33 3.33
CA HIS A 224 -12.67 -14.03 3.07
C HIS A 224 -13.85 -13.78 4.01
N ALA A 225 -14.74 -14.76 4.17
CA ALA A 225 -15.87 -14.67 5.08
C ALA A 225 -15.41 -14.47 6.54
N ALA A 226 -14.36 -15.15 6.98
CA ALA A 226 -13.81 -14.98 8.32
C ALA A 226 -13.21 -13.57 8.54
N LEU A 227 -12.58 -12.98 7.53
CA LEU A 227 -12.07 -11.60 7.65
C LEU A 227 -13.20 -10.56 7.67
N LEU A 228 -14.31 -10.81 6.98
CA LEU A 228 -15.49 -9.94 6.99
C LEU A 228 -16.16 -9.84 8.38
N THR A 229 -15.95 -10.82 9.27
CA THR A 229 -16.48 -10.78 10.64
C THR A 229 -15.59 -10.00 11.60
N LEU A 230 -14.34 -9.72 11.23
CA LEU A 230 -13.44 -8.92 12.06
C LEU A 230 -13.82 -7.43 12.00
N PRO A 231 -13.81 -6.71 13.13
CA PRO A 231 -14.05 -5.27 13.11
C PRO A 231 -12.90 -4.53 12.41
N PRO A 232 -13.17 -3.36 11.81
CA PRO A 232 -12.11 -2.49 11.33
C PRO A 232 -11.18 -2.10 12.48
N VAL A 233 -9.89 -1.99 12.18
CA VAL A 233 -8.96 -1.34 13.10
C VAL A 233 -9.41 0.10 13.33
N LYS A 234 -9.50 0.52 14.59
CA LYS A 234 -9.93 1.88 14.95
C LYS A 234 -8.76 2.85 14.87
N PRO A 235 -8.95 4.06 14.31
CA PRO A 235 -7.89 5.06 14.28
C PRO A 235 -7.45 5.44 15.69
N PRO A 236 -6.19 5.88 15.87
CA PRO A 236 -5.74 6.43 17.13
C PRO A 236 -6.63 7.61 17.53
N LYS A 237 -7.01 7.68 18.82
CA LYS A 237 -7.72 8.86 19.32
C LYS A 237 -6.82 10.08 19.07
N PRO A 238 -7.36 11.18 18.53
CA PRO A 238 -6.58 12.40 18.40
C PRO A 238 -6.01 12.75 19.78
N LYS A 239 -4.70 13.02 19.85
CA LYS A 239 -4.11 13.52 21.09
C LYS A 239 -4.83 14.83 21.43
N PRO A 240 -5.34 15.02 22.65
CA PRO A 240 -5.96 16.28 23.02
C PRO A 240 -4.97 17.41 22.74
N GLU A 241 -5.47 18.44 22.07
CA GLU A 241 -4.72 19.60 21.57
C GLU A 241 -4.13 20.47 22.70
N THR A 242 -4.31 20.04 23.94
CA THR A 242 -3.90 20.70 25.18
C THR A 242 -2.39 20.91 25.29
N SER A 243 -1.55 20.08 24.65
CA SER A 243 -0.09 20.27 24.68
C SER A 243 0.37 21.47 23.84
N ARG A 244 -0.23 21.71 22.66
CA ARG A 244 0.13 22.85 21.81
C ARG A 244 -0.51 24.13 22.33
N ILE A 245 -1.76 24.07 22.77
CA ILE A 245 -2.44 25.23 23.34
C ILE A 245 -1.79 25.65 24.67
N ARG A 246 -1.43 24.72 25.57
CA ARG A 246 -0.68 25.09 26.80
C ARG A 246 0.72 25.63 26.51
N ALA A 247 1.45 25.04 25.57
CA ALA A 247 2.78 25.55 25.20
C ALA A 247 2.72 26.94 24.54
N LEU A 248 1.70 27.19 23.71
CA LEU A 248 1.46 28.49 23.09
C LEU A 248 0.98 29.51 24.12
N LEU A 249 0.02 29.15 24.98
CA LEU A 249 -0.47 30.03 26.06
C LEU A 249 0.62 30.34 27.09
N ALA A 250 1.51 29.39 27.42
CA ALA A 250 2.65 29.63 28.30
C ALA A 250 3.68 30.60 27.70
N GLN A 251 3.77 30.71 26.36
CA GLN A 251 4.63 31.68 25.69
C GLN A 251 4.04 33.09 25.63
N PHE A 252 2.71 33.23 25.68
CA PHE A 252 2.03 34.54 25.54
C PHE A 252 1.33 35.04 26.81
N LEU A 253 1.10 34.18 27.81
CA LEU A 253 0.39 34.48 29.06
C LEU A 253 1.02 33.68 30.23
N PRO A 254 2.25 34.03 30.68
CA PRO A 254 2.99 33.24 31.66
C PRO A 254 2.33 33.13 33.06
N TRP A 255 1.32 33.95 33.37
CA TRP A 255 0.61 33.96 34.66
C TRP A 255 -0.61 33.03 34.72
N LEU A 256 -0.90 32.27 33.66
CA LEU A 256 -1.98 31.26 33.64
C LEU A 256 -1.49 29.84 34.00
N ALA A 257 -0.26 29.71 34.52
CA ALA A 257 0.40 28.43 34.77
C ALA A 257 0.36 27.94 36.24
N ASP A 258 -0.46 28.56 37.10
CA ASP A 258 -0.75 28.11 38.48
C ASP A 258 -2.10 27.40 38.59
#